data_AF-A0A166ASJ0-F1
#
_entry.id   AF-A0A166ASJ0-F1
#
_cell.length_a   1.000
_cell.length_b   1.000
_cell.length_c   1.000
_cell.angle_alpha   90.00
_cell.angle_beta   90.00
_cell.angle_gamma   90.00
#
_symmetry.space_group_name_H-M   'P 1'
#
loop_
_entity.id
_entity.type
_entity.pdbx_description
1 polymer ?
#
loop_
_entity_poly.entity_id
_entity_poly.type
_entity_poly.pdbx_seq_one_letter_code
_entity_poly.pdbx_strand_id
1 'polypeptide(L)'
;MYSWKGSDYPGQLYPTLPQRLTQFPDEDYLSLLGEGMSTAELNALDVKWKAFMPVPDTGFFHFGEHKRPLDLPMYHQLHCIWGMRRGLFDLGWHHMNDWHMHHCLNYMRQLILCQADTTLEPFDLTGIESGAVKHGSPVPFERTCRDWKFIESEVVKNQAAMRQFAFENNLPPSGIDPTV
;
A
#
# COMPACT_ATOMS: atom_id res chain seq x y z
N MET A 1 -4.55 -27.75 7.47
CA MET A 1 -4.43 -26.49 8.25
C MET A 1 -2.94 -26.17 8.31
N TYR A 2 -2.52 -24.95 7.95
CA TYR A 2 -1.11 -24.55 7.93
C TYR A 2 -0.60 -24.26 9.35
N SER A 3 0.66 -24.61 9.64
CA SER A 3 1.30 -24.29 10.93
C SER A 3 1.83 -22.86 11.01
N TRP A 4 2.00 -22.19 9.86
CA TRP A 4 2.57 -20.85 9.72
C TRP A 4 4.04 -20.74 10.14
N LYS A 5 4.74 -21.88 10.29
CA LYS A 5 6.16 -21.97 10.63
C LYS A 5 6.99 -22.23 9.37
N GLY A 6 8.15 -21.58 9.25
CA GLY A 6 9.04 -21.76 8.09
C GLY A 6 8.33 -21.51 6.77
N SER A 7 8.31 -22.50 5.87
CA SER A 7 7.63 -22.47 4.57
C SER A 7 6.18 -23.01 4.59
N ASP A 8 5.66 -23.42 5.75
CA ASP A 8 4.31 -24.00 5.87
C ASP A 8 3.23 -22.92 6.02
N TYR A 9 2.95 -22.23 4.92
CA TYR A 9 1.90 -21.22 4.76
C TYR A 9 1.44 -21.19 3.28
N PRO A 10 0.24 -20.70 2.97
CA PRO A 10 -0.22 -20.63 1.59
C PRO A 10 0.53 -19.53 0.82
N GLY A 11 0.83 -19.76 -0.47
CA GLY A 11 1.43 -18.73 -1.32
C GLY A 11 0.53 -17.51 -1.58
N GLN A 12 -0.79 -17.65 -1.35
CA GLN A 12 -1.77 -16.58 -1.39
C GLN A 12 -2.79 -16.76 -0.27
N LEU A 13 -3.00 -15.70 0.51
CA LEU A 13 -3.98 -15.71 1.60
C LEU A 13 -5.42 -15.76 1.10
N TYR A 14 -5.72 -14.96 0.06
CA TYR A 14 -7.02 -14.90 -0.60
C TYR A 14 -6.85 -15.20 -2.09
N PRO A 15 -6.93 -16.48 -2.51
CA PRO A 15 -6.76 -16.87 -3.91
C PRO A 15 -7.82 -16.26 -4.84
N THR A 16 -8.99 -15.99 -4.29
CA THR A 16 -10.08 -15.26 -4.96
C THR A 16 -10.46 -14.06 -4.12
N LEU A 17 -10.58 -12.90 -4.74
CA LEU A 17 -11.07 -11.68 -4.11
C LEU A 17 -12.36 -11.21 -4.79
N PRO A 18 -13.28 -10.58 -4.03
CA PRO A 18 -14.38 -9.84 -4.63
C PRO A 18 -13.84 -8.82 -5.64
N GLN A 19 -14.63 -8.53 -6.66
CA GLN A 19 -14.34 -7.45 -7.60
C GLN A 19 -15.07 -6.18 -7.20
N ARG A 20 -14.49 -5.05 -7.58
CA ARG A 20 -15.07 -3.73 -7.37
C ARG A 20 -14.88 -2.90 -8.63
N LEU A 21 -15.96 -2.31 -9.13
CA LEU A 21 -15.87 -1.24 -10.13
C LEU A 21 -15.45 0.05 -9.42
N THR A 22 -14.42 0.72 -9.95
CA THR A 22 -13.96 1.99 -9.39
C THR A 22 -13.49 2.92 -10.50
N GLN A 23 -13.82 4.20 -10.34
CA GLN A 23 -13.22 5.29 -11.08
C GLN A 23 -12.20 5.98 -10.17
N PHE A 24 -11.08 6.43 -10.75
CA PHE A 24 -10.08 7.24 -10.06
C PHE A 24 -10.14 8.64 -10.67
N PRO A 25 -10.93 9.57 -10.11
CA PRO A 25 -11.09 10.91 -10.64
C PRO A 25 -9.87 11.79 -10.35
N ASP A 26 -9.72 12.90 -11.08
CA ASP A 26 -8.58 13.81 -10.97
C ASP A 26 -8.42 14.39 -9.54
N GLU A 27 -9.51 14.55 -8.79
CA GLU A 27 -9.49 15.01 -7.40
C GLU A 27 -8.89 14.00 -6.40
N ASP A 28 -8.79 12.72 -6.76
CA ASP A 28 -8.18 11.69 -5.91
C ASP A 28 -6.64 11.69 -6.01
N TYR A 29 -6.06 12.47 -6.92
CA TYR A 29 -4.61 12.56 -7.09
C TYR A 29 -3.97 13.33 -5.94
N LEU A 30 -3.06 12.66 -5.24
CA LEU A 30 -2.28 13.27 -4.18
C LEU A 30 -1.01 13.92 -4.73
N SER A 31 -0.74 15.16 -4.32
CA SER A 31 0.52 15.84 -4.65
C SER A 31 1.74 15.04 -4.18
N LEU A 32 2.79 14.99 -5.01
CA LEU A 32 4.04 14.31 -4.67
C LEU A 32 4.90 15.14 -3.70
N LEU A 33 5.27 16.36 -4.12
CA LEU A 33 6.25 17.20 -3.41
C LEU A 33 5.62 18.25 -2.48
N GLY A 34 4.38 18.67 -2.76
CA GLY A 34 3.70 19.69 -1.95
C GLY A 34 4.37 21.07 -2.01
N GLU A 35 4.81 21.50 -3.20
CA GLU A 35 5.42 22.82 -3.39
C GLU A 35 4.53 23.95 -2.85
N GLY A 36 5.12 24.85 -2.06
CA GLY A 36 4.40 25.97 -1.43
C GLY A 36 3.57 25.60 -0.19
N MET A 37 3.53 24.33 0.21
CA MET A 37 2.84 23.90 1.44
C MET A 37 3.65 24.25 2.70
N SER A 38 2.96 24.64 3.77
CA SER A 38 3.50 24.74 5.12
C SER A 38 3.84 23.36 5.69
N THR A 39 4.62 23.33 6.79
CA THR A 39 4.96 22.09 7.50
C THR A 39 3.71 21.31 7.95
N ALA A 40 2.66 22.01 8.39
CA ALA A 40 1.41 21.37 8.80
C ALA A 40 0.72 20.68 7.63
N GLU A 41 0.69 21.31 6.46
CA GLU A 41 0.11 20.76 5.23
C GLU A 41 0.93 19.58 4.70
N LEU A 42 2.26 19.66 4.75
CA LEU A 42 3.15 18.54 4.39
C LEU A 42 2.94 17.32 5.30
N ASN A 43 2.75 17.54 6.60
CA ASN A 43 2.41 16.48 7.55
C ASN A 43 1.03 15.87 7.24
N ALA A 44 0.03 16.70 6.96
CA ALA A 44 -1.30 16.22 6.57
C ALA A 44 -1.26 15.42 5.25
N LEU A 45 -0.46 15.86 4.27
CA LEU A 45 -0.23 15.14 3.03
C LEU A 45 0.47 13.79 3.28
N ASP A 46 1.44 13.74 4.18
CA ASP A 46 2.09 12.48 4.58
C ASP A 46 1.09 11.48 5.19
N VAL A 47 0.18 11.96 6.04
CA VAL A 47 -0.90 11.13 6.60
C VAL A 47 -1.79 10.58 5.49
N LYS A 48 -2.16 11.38 4.48
CA LYS A 48 -2.94 10.91 3.33
C LYS A 48 -2.24 9.79 2.56
N TRP A 49 -0.95 9.95 2.27
CA TRP A 49 -0.16 8.91 1.59
C TRP A 49 0.00 7.64 2.44
N LYS A 50 0.08 7.76 3.76
CA LYS A 50 0.13 6.60 4.67
C LYS A 50 -1.22 5.93 4.87
N ALA A 51 -2.33 6.64 4.69
CA ALA A 51 -3.68 6.16 5.00
C ALA A 51 -4.12 4.94 4.17
N PHE A 52 -3.42 4.62 3.06
CA PHE A 52 -3.67 3.40 2.29
C PHE A 52 -3.19 2.13 3.00
N MET A 53 -2.39 2.26 4.06
CA MET A 53 -1.98 1.17 4.94
C MET A 53 -2.67 1.32 6.31
N PRO A 54 -3.16 0.23 6.93
CA PRO A 54 -3.70 0.31 8.27
C PRO A 54 -2.60 0.68 9.26
N VAL A 55 -2.76 1.82 9.91
CA VAL A 55 -1.90 2.29 11.00
C VAL A 55 -2.35 1.68 12.34
N PRO A 56 -1.45 1.37 13.27
CA PRO A 56 -0.01 1.65 13.26
C PRO A 56 0.88 0.57 12.59
N ASP A 57 0.36 -0.62 12.30
CA ASP A 57 1.18 -1.82 12.03
C ASP A 57 1.54 -2.06 10.55
N THR A 58 1.57 -0.99 9.73
CA THR A 58 1.98 -0.99 8.30
C THR A 58 1.24 -1.94 7.35
N GLY A 59 0.27 -2.73 7.81
CA GLY A 59 -0.47 -3.70 6.97
C GLY A 59 -0.18 -5.18 7.23
N PHE A 60 0.65 -5.53 8.22
CA PHE A 60 0.96 -6.93 8.47
C PHE A 60 -0.26 -7.73 8.96
N PHE A 61 -0.36 -8.97 8.46
CA PHE A 61 -1.23 -10.00 9.00
C PHE A 61 -0.46 -10.90 9.95
N HIS A 62 -1.11 -11.32 11.03
CA HIS A 62 -0.55 -12.13 12.10
C HIS A 62 -1.24 -13.49 12.12
N PHE A 63 -0.46 -14.56 11.94
CA PHE A 63 -1.00 -15.92 11.79
C PHE A 63 -0.39 -16.94 12.75
N GLY A 64 -1.13 -18.03 12.94
CA GLY A 64 -0.72 -19.14 13.80
C GLY A 64 -0.75 -18.79 15.28
N GLU A 65 -0.28 -19.74 16.07
CA GLU A 65 -0.21 -19.66 17.54
C GLU A 65 0.72 -18.53 18.01
N HIS A 66 1.87 -18.36 17.35
CA HIS A 66 2.87 -17.36 17.69
C HIS A 66 2.70 -16.04 16.93
N LYS A 67 1.55 -15.82 16.29
CA LYS A 67 1.23 -14.55 15.61
C LYS A 67 2.31 -14.06 14.64
N ARG A 68 2.86 -14.97 13.83
CA ARG A 68 3.90 -14.63 12.85
C ARG A 68 3.41 -13.51 11.92
N PRO A 69 4.14 -12.39 11.80
CA PRO A 69 3.80 -11.34 10.86
C PRO A 69 4.15 -11.77 9.43
N LEU A 70 3.21 -11.58 8.51
CA LEU A 70 3.37 -11.73 7.07
C LEU A 70 2.75 -10.52 6.37
N ASP A 71 3.46 -9.98 5.39
CA ASP A 71 2.96 -8.86 4.60
C ASP A 71 2.22 -9.35 3.36
N LEU A 72 1.25 -8.57 2.91
CA LEU A 72 0.65 -8.76 1.59
C LEU A 72 1.40 -7.89 0.57
N PRO A 73 1.64 -8.40 -0.66
CA PRO A 73 2.27 -7.60 -1.71
C PRO A 73 1.62 -6.22 -1.93
N MET A 74 0.30 -6.10 -1.74
CA MET A 74 -0.43 -4.82 -1.83
C MET A 74 0.08 -3.78 -0.82
N TYR A 75 0.29 -4.14 0.44
CA TYR A 75 0.77 -3.21 1.45
C TYR A 75 2.25 -2.89 1.29
N HIS A 76 3.08 -3.88 0.91
CA HIS A 76 4.47 -3.63 0.54
C HIS A 76 4.58 -2.63 -0.63
N GLN A 77 3.76 -2.77 -1.67
CA GLN A 77 3.70 -1.82 -2.79
C GLN A 77 3.37 -0.40 -2.33
N LEU A 78 2.35 -0.25 -1.49
CA LEU A 78 1.95 1.04 -0.93
C LEU A 78 3.05 1.65 -0.05
N HIS A 79 3.74 0.82 0.74
CA HIS A 79 4.91 1.22 1.50
C HIS A 79 6.04 1.73 0.61
N CYS A 80 6.35 1.00 -0.47
CA CYS A 80 7.36 1.43 -1.45
C CYS A 80 6.97 2.76 -2.08
N ILE A 81 5.73 2.95 -2.53
CA ILE A 81 5.27 4.21 -3.15
C ILE A 81 5.38 5.37 -2.16
N TRP A 82 4.91 5.19 -0.92
CA TRP A 82 5.05 6.19 0.14
C TRP A 82 6.52 6.54 0.41
N GLY A 83 7.38 5.51 0.50
CA GLY A 83 8.81 5.68 0.72
C GLY A 83 9.48 6.45 -0.43
N MET A 84 9.23 6.05 -1.68
CA MET A 84 9.76 6.74 -2.86
C MET A 84 9.37 8.22 -2.88
N ARG A 85 8.10 8.54 -2.60
CA ARG A 85 7.66 9.93 -2.47
C ARG A 85 8.45 10.68 -1.39
N ARG A 86 8.60 10.09 -0.20
CA ARG A 86 9.37 10.70 0.89
C ARG A 86 10.83 10.96 0.49
N GLY A 87 11.46 10.03 -0.22
CA GLY A 87 12.82 10.18 -0.73
C GLY A 87 12.95 11.26 -1.81
N LEU A 88 11.90 11.51 -2.61
CA LEU A 88 11.88 12.62 -3.56
C LEU A 88 11.78 14.00 -2.87
N PHE A 89 11.12 14.05 -1.71
CA PHE A 89 10.95 15.29 -0.94
C PHE A 89 12.15 15.58 -0.02
N ASP A 90 12.68 14.55 0.63
CA ASP A 90 13.78 14.63 1.59
C ASP A 90 14.96 13.78 1.11
N LEU A 91 15.84 14.42 0.33
CA LEU A 91 17.06 13.77 -0.21
C LEU A 91 18.04 13.37 0.92
N GLY A 92 17.86 13.86 2.14
CA GLY A 92 18.60 13.44 3.33
C GLY A 92 18.04 12.17 3.98
N TRP A 93 16.89 11.65 3.51
CA TRP A 93 16.28 10.46 4.08
C TRP A 93 17.01 9.19 3.62
N HIS A 94 18.10 8.87 4.32
CA HIS A 94 19.02 7.79 3.98
C HIS A 94 18.38 6.39 3.88
N HIS A 95 17.21 6.20 4.47
CA HIS A 95 16.42 4.97 4.33
C HIS A 95 15.97 4.73 2.89
N MET A 96 15.81 5.79 2.07
CA MET A 96 15.52 5.68 0.63
C MET A 96 16.74 6.06 -0.21
N ASN A 97 17.91 5.53 0.15
CA ASN A 97 19.10 5.62 -0.71
C ASN A 97 18.89 4.87 -2.05
N ASP A 98 19.87 5.05 -2.95
CA ASP A 98 19.84 4.49 -4.31
C ASP A 98 19.52 2.98 -4.34
N TRP A 99 19.99 2.21 -3.35
CA TRP A 99 19.75 0.77 -3.30
C TRP A 99 18.29 0.44 -2.99
N HIS A 100 17.68 1.11 -2.00
CA HIS A 100 16.26 0.90 -1.69
C HIS A 100 15.36 1.36 -2.83
N MET A 101 15.68 2.50 -3.46
CA MET A 101 14.96 2.98 -4.65
C MET A 101 15.05 1.96 -5.80
N HIS A 102 16.26 1.45 -6.07
CA HIS A 102 16.49 0.42 -7.09
C HIS A 102 15.68 -0.86 -6.81
N HIS A 103 15.67 -1.33 -5.56
CA HIS A 103 14.88 -2.49 -5.16
C HIS A 103 13.38 -2.25 -5.35
N CYS A 104 12.85 -1.14 -4.84
CA CYS A 104 11.43 -0.79 -4.93
C CYS A 104 10.95 -0.70 -6.38
N LEU A 105 11.71 -0.01 -7.25
CA LEU A 105 11.35 0.12 -8.66
C LEU A 105 11.36 -1.24 -9.38
N ASN A 106 12.33 -2.11 -9.08
CA ASN A 106 12.36 -3.46 -9.64
C ASN A 106 11.21 -4.33 -9.12
N TYR A 107 10.85 -4.19 -7.84
CA TYR A 107 9.71 -4.89 -7.25
C TYR A 107 8.40 -4.46 -7.91
N MET A 108 8.17 -3.15 -8.07
CA MET A 108 7.00 -2.62 -8.78
C MET A 108 6.91 -3.12 -10.22
N ARG A 109 8.05 -3.15 -10.95
CA ARG A 109 8.12 -3.72 -12.30
C ARG A 109 7.67 -5.19 -12.34
N GLN A 110 8.17 -6.02 -11.41
CA GLN A 110 7.81 -7.44 -11.35
C GLN A 110 6.30 -7.62 -11.12
N LEU A 111 5.69 -6.78 -10.28
CA LEU A 111 4.27 -6.86 -9.97
C LEU A 111 3.38 -6.40 -11.12
N ILE A 112 3.77 -5.32 -11.83
CA ILE A 112 3.09 -4.89 -13.05
C ILE A 112 3.08 -6.03 -14.08
N LEU A 113 4.23 -6.67 -14.29
CA LEU A 113 4.35 -7.82 -15.20
C LEU A 113 3.53 -9.03 -14.73
N CYS A 114 3.45 -9.26 -13.43
CA CYS A 114 2.66 -10.35 -12.85
C CYS A 114 1.14 -10.12 -12.97
N GLN A 115 0.70 -8.86 -12.91
CA GLN A 115 -0.72 -8.51 -13.10
C GLN A 115 -1.12 -8.51 -14.58
N ALA A 116 -0.23 -8.05 -15.47
CA ALA A 116 -0.48 -7.95 -16.91
C ALA A 116 -1.87 -7.38 -17.22
N ASP A 117 -2.23 -6.27 -16.57
CA ASP A 117 -3.55 -5.66 -16.69
C ASP A 117 -3.82 -5.24 -18.14
N THR A 118 -4.85 -5.84 -18.75
CA THR A 118 -5.25 -5.60 -20.15
C THR A 118 -6.40 -4.60 -20.27
N THR A 119 -6.74 -3.89 -19.20
CA THR A 119 -7.78 -2.87 -19.22
C THR A 119 -7.38 -1.74 -20.17
N LEU A 120 -8.25 -1.41 -21.13
CA LEU A 120 -8.01 -0.31 -22.06
C LEU A 120 -8.29 1.03 -21.37
N GLU A 121 -7.30 1.91 -21.38
CA GLU A 121 -7.44 3.27 -20.85
C GLU A 121 -7.83 4.23 -21.98
N PRO A 122 -8.94 4.99 -21.88
CA PRO A 122 -9.33 5.96 -22.88
C PRO A 122 -8.37 7.14 -22.88
N PHE A 123 -7.93 7.53 -24.07
CA PHE A 123 -7.01 8.64 -24.28
C PHE A 123 -7.75 9.84 -24.87
N ASP A 124 -7.69 11.01 -24.22
CA ASP A 124 -8.31 12.26 -24.69
C ASP A 124 -7.26 13.32 -25.02
N LEU A 125 -6.79 13.31 -26.28
CA LEU A 125 -5.84 14.30 -26.81
C LEU A 125 -6.39 15.72 -26.69
N THR A 126 -7.66 15.91 -27.02
CA THR A 126 -8.31 17.23 -27.04
C THR A 126 -8.43 17.85 -25.65
N GLY A 127 -8.74 17.03 -24.64
CA GLY A 127 -8.78 17.46 -23.24
C GLY A 127 -7.41 17.88 -22.71
N ILE A 128 -6.34 17.18 -23.11
CA ILE A 128 -4.96 17.55 -22.75
C ILE A 128 -4.57 18.88 -23.40
N GLU A 129 -4.79 19.02 -24.71
CA GLU A 129 -4.42 20.23 -25.47
C GLU A 129 -5.19 21.48 -24.99
N SER A 130 -6.44 21.31 -24.58
CA SER A 130 -7.28 22.40 -24.04
C SER A 130 -7.05 22.70 -22.56
N GLY A 131 -6.25 21.88 -21.86
CA GLY A 131 -6.04 21.99 -20.40
C GLY A 131 -7.24 21.54 -19.56
N ALA A 132 -8.25 20.92 -20.17
CA ALA A 132 -9.38 20.31 -19.47
C ALA A 132 -8.96 19.06 -18.66
N VAL A 133 -7.88 18.39 -19.08
CA VAL A 133 -7.23 17.28 -18.36
C VAL A 133 -5.86 17.73 -17.87
N LYS A 134 -5.61 17.70 -16.55
CA LYS A 134 -4.43 18.35 -15.94
C LYS A 134 -3.22 17.45 -15.73
N HIS A 135 -3.41 16.13 -15.63
CA HIS A 135 -2.38 15.22 -15.11
C HIS A 135 -1.90 14.17 -16.11
N GLY A 136 -2.22 14.30 -17.40
CA GLY A 136 -1.84 13.34 -18.43
C GLY A 136 -2.36 11.92 -18.17
N SER A 137 -3.37 11.79 -17.30
CA SER A 137 -4.06 10.54 -17.05
C SER A 137 -5.07 10.26 -18.15
N PRO A 138 -5.41 8.99 -18.40
CA PRO A 138 -6.64 8.68 -19.11
C PRO A 138 -7.80 9.43 -18.44
N VAL A 139 -8.77 9.86 -19.25
CA VAL A 139 -10.03 10.42 -18.72
C VAL A 139 -10.57 9.44 -17.66
N PRO A 140 -11.09 9.91 -16.51
CA PRO A 140 -11.64 9.02 -15.50
C PRO A 140 -12.58 7.98 -16.12
N PHE A 141 -12.23 6.72 -15.95
CA PHE A 141 -12.95 5.61 -16.53
C PHE A 141 -13.08 4.47 -15.51
N GLU A 142 -14.08 3.63 -15.70
CA GLU A 142 -14.34 2.52 -14.79
C GLU A 142 -13.31 1.42 -14.98
N ARG A 143 -12.64 1.04 -13.88
CA ARG A 143 -11.76 -0.12 -13.79
C ARG A 143 -12.41 -1.20 -12.92
N THR A 144 -12.31 -2.45 -13.34
CA THR A 144 -12.68 -3.60 -12.50
C THR A 144 -11.47 -4.03 -11.68
N CYS A 145 -11.42 -3.58 -10.43
CA CYS A 145 -10.34 -3.88 -9.50
C CYS A 145 -10.64 -5.14 -8.66
N ARG A 146 -9.59 -5.77 -8.13
CA ARG A 146 -9.73 -6.63 -6.95
C ARG A 146 -10.05 -5.75 -5.74
N ASP A 147 -11.06 -6.10 -4.95
CA ASP A 147 -11.57 -5.25 -3.88
C ASP A 147 -10.55 -5.13 -2.74
N TRP A 148 -9.81 -4.03 -2.71
CA TRP A 148 -8.83 -3.74 -1.66
C TRP A 148 -9.49 -3.33 -0.34
N LYS A 149 -10.75 -2.84 -0.35
CA LYS A 149 -11.48 -2.54 0.89
C LYS A 149 -11.90 -3.81 1.62
N PHE A 150 -12.15 -4.90 0.90
CA PHE A 150 -12.29 -6.20 1.53
C PHE A 150 -11.02 -6.55 2.31
N ILE A 151 -9.84 -6.44 1.69
CA ILE A 151 -8.55 -6.68 2.34
C ILE A 151 -8.33 -5.74 3.54
N GLU A 152 -8.67 -4.45 3.41
CA GLU A 152 -8.62 -3.47 4.50
C GLU A 152 -9.46 -3.93 5.70
N SER A 153 -10.67 -4.43 5.46
CA SER A 153 -11.52 -4.94 6.54
C SER A 153 -10.93 -6.19 7.22
N GLU A 154 -10.29 -7.05 6.45
CA GLU A 154 -9.71 -8.30 6.94
C GLU A 154 -8.44 -8.05 7.77
N VAL A 155 -7.56 -7.15 7.32
CA VAL A 155 -6.36 -6.79 8.08
C VAL A 155 -6.73 -6.09 9.39
N VAL A 156 -7.77 -5.23 9.39
CA VAL A 156 -8.24 -4.56 10.62
C VAL A 156 -8.72 -5.59 11.64
N LYS A 157 -9.50 -6.59 11.22
CA LYS A 157 -9.93 -7.69 12.10
C LYS A 157 -8.75 -8.48 12.63
N ASN A 158 -7.81 -8.83 11.75
CA ASN A 158 -6.61 -9.59 12.11
C ASN A 158 -5.74 -8.82 13.13
N GLN A 159 -5.51 -7.52 12.90
CA GLN A 159 -4.76 -6.66 13.81
C GLN A 159 -5.48 -6.45 15.14
N ALA A 160 -6.81 -6.37 15.16
CA ALA A 160 -7.55 -6.31 16.42
C ALA A 160 -7.34 -7.59 17.26
N ALA A 161 -7.38 -8.76 16.63
CA ALA A 161 -7.07 -10.03 17.29
C ALA A 161 -5.61 -10.12 17.76
N MET A 162 -4.66 -9.55 17.00
CA MET A 162 -3.27 -9.42 17.41
C MET A 162 -3.14 -8.52 18.65
N ARG A 163 -3.74 -7.33 18.65
CA ARG A 163 -3.70 -6.42 19.80
C ARG A 163 -4.28 -7.05 21.07
N GLN A 164 -5.37 -7.81 20.93
CA GLN A 164 -5.93 -8.57 22.05
C GLN A 164 -4.95 -9.63 22.55
N PHE A 165 -4.36 -10.43 21.66
CA PHE A 165 -3.35 -11.41 22.04
C PHE A 165 -2.15 -10.78 22.75
N ALA A 166 -1.65 -9.65 22.23
CA ALA A 166 -0.54 -8.94 22.84
C ALA A 166 -0.87 -8.46 24.26
N PHE A 167 -2.08 -7.90 24.45
CA PHE A 167 -2.56 -7.49 25.76
C PHE A 167 -2.63 -8.67 26.74
N GLU A 168 -3.23 -9.79 26.33
CA GLU A 168 -3.38 -10.99 27.15
C GLU A 168 -2.05 -11.64 27.54
N ASN A 169 -1.00 -11.46 26.72
CA ASN A 169 0.32 -12.04 26.92
C ASN A 169 1.38 -11.02 27.39
N ASN A 170 0.98 -9.79 27.73
CA ASN A 170 1.87 -8.72 28.18
C ASN A 170 3.01 -8.42 27.17
N LEU A 171 2.69 -8.40 25.87
CA LEU A 171 3.59 -8.10 24.76
C LEU A 171 3.36 -6.68 24.20
N PRO A 172 4.32 -6.10 23.45
CA PRO A 172 4.08 -4.88 22.69
C PRO A 172 2.89 -5.02 21.72
N PRO A 173 2.22 -3.91 21.32
CA PRO A 173 1.02 -3.96 20.47
C PRO A 173 1.19 -4.69 19.13
N SER A 174 2.40 -4.72 18.57
CA SER A 174 2.74 -5.45 17.34
C SER A 174 2.93 -6.96 17.56
N GLY A 175 2.94 -7.43 18.81
CA GLY A 175 3.14 -8.84 19.13
C GLY A 175 4.55 -9.38 18.97
N ILE A 176 5.45 -8.57 18.44
CA ILE A 176 6.85 -8.92 18.26
C ILE A 176 7.55 -8.59 19.58
N ASP A 177 8.01 -9.62 20.28
CA ASP A 177 9.00 -9.44 21.32
C ASP A 177 10.31 -8.99 20.63
N PRO A 178 10.81 -7.76 20.87
CA PRO A 178 12.01 -7.26 20.21
C PRO A 178 13.28 -8.05 20.57
N THR A 179 13.19 -9.04 21.47
CA THR A 179 14.29 -9.90 21.90
C THR A 179 14.31 -11.29 21.24
N VAL A 180 13.38 -11.59 20.32
CA VAL A 180 13.23 -12.91 19.66
C VAL A 180 13.35 -12.82 18.15
#